data_AF-A0A6M3LT08-F1
#
_entry.id   AF-A0A6M3LT08-F1
#
_cell.length_a   1.000
_cell.length_b   1.000
_cell.length_c   1.000
_cell.angle_alpha   90.00
_cell.angle_beta   90.00
_cell.angle_gamma   90.00
#
_symmetry.space_group_name_H-M   'P 1'
#
loop_
_entity.id
_entity.type
_entity.pdbx_description
1 polymer ?
#
loop_
_entity_poly.entity_id
_entity_poly.type
_entity_poly.pdbx_seq_one_letter_code
_entity_poly.pdbx_strand_id
1 'polypeptide(L)'
;MTSTLTPHETWDILDSSKCKSYLECPRQYFYAYVLGWRYEGANIYLVFGEAWHRLMKALLDQGYTKEGLLAGLGDATNYYYKYFTVEDSELNGSRTPDRLVNGAMEYIDKYKFDDFEIIHTE
;
A
#
# COMPACT_ATOMS: atom_id res chain seq x y z
N MET A 1 -3.41 -38.06 14.20
CA MET A 1 -2.15 -37.29 14.32
C MET A 1 -2.53 -35.90 14.78
N THR A 2 -2.23 -35.54 16.03
CA THR A 2 -2.40 -34.16 16.50
C THR A 2 -1.26 -33.33 15.92
N SER A 3 -1.55 -32.57 14.86
CA SER A 3 -0.61 -31.56 14.37
C SER A 3 -0.44 -30.50 15.46
N THR A 4 0.72 -30.49 16.12
CA THR A 4 1.07 -29.45 17.08
C THR A 4 1.50 -28.22 16.28
N LEU A 5 0.68 -27.18 16.29
CA LEU A 5 1.04 -25.88 15.73
C LEU A 5 2.25 -25.33 16.49
N THR A 6 3.32 -25.00 15.77
CA THR A 6 4.47 -24.30 16.34
C THR A 6 4.12 -22.81 16.47
N PRO A 7 4.25 -22.19 17.65
CA PRO A 7 4.04 -20.76 17.80
C PRO A 7 4.97 -19.96 16.90
N HIS A 8 4.43 -18.93 16.23
CA HIS A 8 5.23 -17.98 15.45
C HIS A 8 5.63 -16.80 16.35
N GLU A 9 6.82 -16.24 16.17
CA GLU A 9 7.35 -15.13 16.99
C GLU A 9 6.43 -13.89 17.02
N THR A 10 5.63 -13.70 15.97
CA THR A 10 4.71 -12.58 15.86
C THR A 10 3.36 -12.81 16.54
N TRP A 11 3.07 -13.98 17.12
CA TRP A 11 1.76 -14.26 17.73
C TRP A 11 1.41 -13.27 18.84
N ASP A 12 2.38 -12.92 19.68
CA ASP A 12 2.19 -12.01 20.81
C ASP A 12 2.29 -10.52 20.42
N ILE A 13 2.64 -10.23 19.15
CA ILE A 13 2.67 -8.87 18.61
C ILE A 13 1.28 -8.51 18.11
N LEU A 14 0.59 -7.60 18.80
CA LEU A 14 -0.72 -7.11 18.41
C LEU A 14 -0.60 -5.76 17.69
N ASP A 15 -0.89 -5.77 16.39
CA ASP A 15 -1.00 -4.57 15.56
C ASP A 15 -2.48 -4.19 15.31
N SER A 16 -2.68 -3.01 14.73
CA SER A 16 -4.02 -2.48 14.43
C SER A 16 -4.82 -3.38 13.48
N SER A 17 -4.16 -4.03 12.51
CA SER A 17 -4.79 -4.93 11.55
C SER A 17 -5.26 -6.23 12.20
N LYS A 18 -4.47 -6.78 13.12
CA LYS A 18 -4.83 -7.94 13.96
C LYS A 18 -6.02 -7.65 14.86
N CYS A 19 -5.98 -6.54 15.59
CA CYS A 19 -7.07 -6.11 16.45
C CYS A 19 -8.37 -5.93 15.65
N LYS A 20 -8.29 -5.21 14.53
CA LYS A 20 -9.44 -5.00 13.64
C LYS A 20 -9.99 -6.31 13.10
N SER A 21 -9.14 -7.19 12.60
CA SER A 21 -9.57 -8.49 12.06
C SER A 21 -10.26 -9.36 13.11
N TYR A 22 -9.80 -9.34 14.37
CA TYR A 22 -10.45 -10.08 15.44
C TYR A 22 -11.83 -9.50 15.80
N LEU A 23 -11.93 -8.16 15.90
CA LEU A 23 -13.19 -7.46 16.19
C LEU A 23 -14.23 -7.67 15.09
N GLU A 24 -13.80 -7.73 13.82
CA GLU A 24 -14.67 -8.05 12.68
C GLU A 24 -15.09 -9.52 12.68
N CYS A 25 -14.12 -10.44 12.81
CA CYS A 25 -14.37 -11.87 12.81
C CYS A 25 -13.22 -12.66 13.46
N PRO A 26 -13.40 -13.23 14.67
CA PRO A 26 -12.37 -14.05 15.32
C PRO A 26 -11.90 -15.25 14.50
N ARG A 27 -12.78 -15.81 13.66
CA ARG A 27 -12.44 -16.92 12.75
C ARG A 27 -11.48 -16.46 11.65
N GLN A 28 -11.69 -15.28 11.08
CA GLN A 28 -10.77 -14.71 10.09
C GLN A 28 -9.40 -14.46 10.72
N TYR A 29 -9.38 -13.92 11.94
CA TYR A 29 -8.14 -13.75 12.70
C TYR A 29 -7.39 -15.07 12.87
N PHE A 30 -8.08 -16.14 13.26
CA PHE A 30 -7.47 -17.46 13.43
C PHE A 30 -6.81 -17.97 12.13
N TYR A 31 -7.53 -17.99 11.02
CA TYR A 31 -6.97 -18.45 9.75
C TYR A 31 -5.80 -17.56 9.28
N ALA A 32 -5.96 -16.24 9.39
CA ALA A 32 -4.95 -15.31 8.93
C ALA A 32 -3.70 -15.31 9.83
N TYR A 33 -3.84 -15.09 11.12
CA TYR A 33 -2.69 -14.78 11.99
C TYR A 33 -2.21 -15.95 12.83
N VAL A 34 -3.03 -16.98 13.04
CA VAL A 34 -2.61 -18.20 13.75
C VAL A 34 -2.15 -19.28 12.76
N LEU A 35 -2.93 -19.53 11.70
CA LEU A 35 -2.55 -20.50 10.65
C LEU A 35 -1.70 -19.90 9.52
N GLY A 36 -1.57 -18.57 9.45
CA GLY A 36 -0.75 -17.90 8.44
C GLY A 36 -1.37 -17.87 7.04
N TRP A 37 -2.66 -18.16 6.87
CA TRP A 37 -3.28 -18.23 5.54
C TRP A 37 -3.36 -16.86 4.90
N ARG A 38 -2.83 -16.73 3.68
CA ARG A 38 -2.89 -15.51 2.87
C ARG A 38 -3.34 -15.87 1.46
N TYR A 39 -3.95 -14.91 0.79
CA TYR A 39 -4.14 -15.02 -0.65
C TYR A 39 -2.76 -15.05 -1.32
N GLU A 40 -2.56 -16.02 -2.19
CA GLU A 40 -1.36 -16.12 -3.02
C GLU A 40 -1.63 -15.37 -4.33
N GLY A 41 -0.90 -14.28 -4.54
CA GLY A 41 -0.97 -13.47 -5.76
C GLY A 41 -0.97 -11.98 -5.49
N ALA A 42 -0.75 -11.21 -6.56
CA ALA A 42 -0.84 -9.75 -6.51
C ALA A 42 -2.30 -9.32 -6.41
N ASN A 43 -2.61 -8.50 -5.40
CA ASN A 43 -3.91 -7.85 -5.29
C ASN A 43 -3.79 -6.43 -5.85
N ILE A 44 -4.52 -6.12 -6.92
CA ILE A 44 -4.46 -4.80 -7.58
C ILE A 44 -4.72 -3.62 -6.62
N TYR A 45 -5.59 -3.78 -5.63
CA TYR A 45 -5.88 -2.73 -4.65
C TYR A 45 -4.68 -2.47 -3.75
N LEU A 46 -3.99 -3.53 -3.31
CA LEU A 46 -2.80 -3.41 -2.47
C LEU A 46 -1.62 -2.85 -3.26
N VAL A 47 -1.40 -3.34 -4.48
CA VAL A 47 -0.30 -2.87 -5.32
C VAL A 47 -0.49 -1.40 -5.69
N PHE A 48 -1.71 -1.00 -6.07
CA PHE A 48 -2.00 0.40 -6.39
C PHE A 48 -1.89 1.30 -5.16
N GLY A 49 -2.39 0.86 -3.99
CA GLY A 49 -2.26 1.61 -2.74
C GLY A 49 -0.79 1.82 -2.34
N GLU A 50 0.03 0.79 -2.45
CA GLU A 50 1.47 0.87 -2.19
C GLU A 50 2.20 1.77 -3.20
N ALA A 51 1.84 1.69 -4.49
CA ALA A 51 2.36 2.62 -5.50
C ALA A 51 2.01 4.08 -5.16
N TRP A 52 0.79 4.33 -4.68
CA TRP A 52 0.39 5.65 -4.21
C TRP A 52 1.18 6.11 -2.98
N HIS A 53 1.40 5.23 -1.99
CA HIS A 53 2.22 5.56 -0.82
C HIS A 53 3.64 5.96 -1.19
N ARG A 54 4.26 5.25 -2.13
CA ARG A 54 5.61 5.58 -2.65
C ARG A 54 5.67 6.96 -3.30
N LEU A 55 4.68 7.28 -4.13
CA LEU A 55 4.53 8.60 -4.72
C LEU A 55 4.40 9.67 -3.63
N MET A 56 3.52 9.44 -2.65
CA MET A 56 3.28 10.37 -1.56
C MET A 56 4.53 10.61 -0.71
N LYS A 57 5.30 9.55 -0.42
CA LYS A 57 6.57 9.65 0.28
C LYS A 57 7.52 10.62 -0.41
N ALA A 58 7.71 10.47 -1.72
CA ALA A 58 8.59 11.36 -2.48
C ALA A 58 8.12 12.82 -2.47
N LEU A 59 6.81 13.05 -2.56
CA LEU A 59 6.21 14.39 -2.51
C LEU A 59 6.35 15.06 -1.14
N LEU A 60 6.24 14.29 -0.06
CA LEU A 60 6.42 14.81 1.28
C LEU A 60 7.91 15.09 1.55
N ASP A 61 8.79 14.14 1.25
CA ASP A 61 10.23 14.26 1.54
C ASP A 61 10.93 15.36 0.74
N GLN A 62 10.53 15.58 -0.53
CA GLN A 62 11.14 16.56 -1.44
C GLN A 62 10.32 17.85 -1.59
N GLY A 63 9.22 17.94 -0.83
CA GLY A 63 8.17 18.92 -1.07
C GLY A 63 7.42 18.70 -2.38
N TYR A 64 6.36 19.48 -2.59
CA TYR A 64 5.53 19.42 -3.79
C TYR A 64 6.19 20.06 -5.02
N THR A 65 7.43 19.67 -5.28
CA THR A 65 8.26 20.10 -6.39
C THR A 65 8.05 19.22 -7.62
N LYS A 66 8.49 19.70 -8.77
CA LYS A 66 8.44 18.91 -10.01
C LYS A 66 9.34 17.67 -9.91
N GLU A 67 10.49 17.82 -9.27
CA GLU A 67 11.48 16.78 -9.06
C GLU A 67 10.91 15.67 -8.15
N GLY A 68 10.28 16.03 -7.04
CA GLY A 68 9.59 15.10 -6.15
C GLY A 68 8.47 14.34 -6.85
N LEU A 69 7.67 15.03 -7.67
CA LEU A 69 6.60 14.42 -8.46
C LEU A 69 7.15 13.39 -9.46
N LEU A 70 8.17 13.76 -10.25
CA LEU A 70 8.76 12.86 -11.25
C LEU A 70 9.43 11.65 -10.61
N ALA A 71 10.16 11.85 -9.49
CA ALA A 71 10.78 10.78 -8.74
C ALA A 71 9.73 9.81 -8.16
N GLY A 72 8.69 10.35 -7.51
CA GLY A 72 7.60 9.57 -6.92
C GLY A 72 6.80 8.79 -7.96
N LEU A 73 6.47 9.41 -9.10
CA LEU A 73 5.79 8.72 -10.19
C LEU A 73 6.66 7.62 -10.79
N GLY A 74 7.97 7.84 -10.91
CA GLY A 74 8.92 6.83 -11.34
C GLY A 74 8.90 5.60 -10.41
N ASP A 75 9.05 5.80 -9.09
CA ASP A 75 9.04 4.69 -8.12
C ASP A 75 7.69 3.96 -8.08
N ALA A 76 6.59 4.72 -8.05
CA ALA A 76 5.24 4.17 -8.04
C ALA A 76 4.95 3.32 -9.28
N THR A 77 5.32 3.83 -10.46
CA THR A 77 5.13 3.14 -11.75
C THR A 77 6.01 1.89 -11.83
N ASN A 78 7.28 1.99 -11.43
CA ASN A 78 8.19 0.85 -11.37
C ASN A 78 7.69 -0.23 -10.41
N TYR A 79 7.14 0.14 -9.26
CA TYR A 79 6.56 -0.79 -8.31
C TYR A 79 5.33 -1.49 -8.90
N TYR A 80 4.41 -0.75 -9.51
CA TYR A 80 3.23 -1.30 -10.17
C TYR A 80 3.59 -2.34 -11.24
N TYR A 81 4.55 -2.01 -12.11
CA TYR A 81 4.97 -2.91 -13.20
C TYR A 81 5.80 -4.13 -12.76
N LYS A 82 6.12 -4.28 -11.46
CA LYS A 82 6.63 -5.55 -10.91
C LYS A 82 5.55 -6.63 -10.85
N TYR A 83 4.27 -6.24 -10.82
CA TYR A 83 3.16 -7.15 -10.57
C TYR A 83 2.16 -7.24 -11.72
N PHE A 84 1.98 -6.15 -12.47
CA PHE A 84 1.01 -6.07 -13.56
C PHE A 84 1.68 -5.52 -14.81
N THR A 85 1.34 -6.01 -15.99
CA THR A 85 1.87 -5.48 -17.25
C THR A 85 1.08 -4.27 -17.76
N VAL A 86 1.50 -3.75 -18.91
CA VAL A 86 0.74 -2.70 -19.62
C VAL A 86 -0.61 -3.26 -20.08
N GLU A 87 -0.65 -4.51 -20.54
CA GLU A 87 -1.87 -5.20 -20.97
C GLU A 87 -2.83 -5.41 -19.79
N ASP A 88 -2.32 -5.77 -18.60
CA ASP A 88 -3.14 -5.89 -17.39
C ASP A 88 -3.82 -4.57 -17.00
N SER A 89 -3.21 -3.44 -17.37
CA SER A 89 -3.71 -2.11 -17.00
C SER A 89 -5.05 -1.78 -17.65
N GLU A 90 -5.36 -2.36 -18.82
CA GLU A 90 -6.67 -2.23 -19.46
C GLU A 90 -7.78 -2.89 -18.62
N LEU A 91 -7.45 -3.99 -17.94
CA LEU A 91 -8.37 -4.73 -17.06
C LEU A 91 -8.45 -4.12 -15.65
N ASN A 92 -7.41 -3.42 -15.21
CA ASN A 92 -7.32 -2.83 -13.87
C ASN A 92 -8.13 -1.52 -13.70
N GLY A 93 -8.72 -1.01 -14.78
CA GLY A 93 -9.69 0.08 -14.75
C GLY A 93 -9.10 1.40 -14.25
N SER A 94 -9.57 1.90 -13.11
CA SER A 94 -9.08 3.16 -12.53
C SER A 94 -7.79 3.04 -11.71
N ARG A 95 -7.21 1.84 -11.61
CA ARG A 95 -6.03 1.56 -10.77
C ARG A 95 -4.79 1.39 -11.62
N THR A 96 -4.52 2.39 -12.45
CA THR A 96 -3.39 2.39 -13.39
C THR A 96 -2.40 3.51 -13.06
N PRO A 97 -1.13 3.41 -13.51
CA PRO A 97 -0.14 4.47 -13.31
C PRO A 97 -0.62 5.85 -13.79
N ASP A 98 -1.35 5.93 -14.91
CA ASP A 98 -1.89 7.20 -15.41
C ASP A 98 -2.85 7.87 -14.41
N ARG A 99 -3.60 7.08 -13.64
CA ARG A 99 -4.50 7.59 -12.61
C ARG A 99 -3.76 8.09 -11.38
N LEU A 100 -2.56 7.55 -11.09
CA LEU A 100 -1.67 8.11 -10.07
C LEU A 100 -1.24 9.53 -10.44
N VAL A 101 -0.94 9.80 -11.72
CA VAL A 101 -0.57 11.14 -12.19
C VAL A 101 -1.68 12.15 -11.91
N ASN A 102 -2.92 11.82 -12.32
CA ASN A 102 -4.06 12.72 -12.10
C ASN A 102 -4.30 12.96 -10.60
N GLY A 103 -4.29 11.90 -9.80
CA GLY A 103 -4.45 12.00 -8.35
C GLY A 103 -3.34 12.85 -7.70
N ALA A 104 -2.09 12.70 -8.14
CA ALA A 104 -0.97 13.47 -7.63
C ALA A 104 -1.12 14.96 -7.91
N MET A 105 -1.54 15.31 -9.13
CA MET A 105 -1.76 16.70 -9.52
C MET A 105 -2.88 17.35 -8.71
N GLU A 106 -4.00 16.65 -8.51
CA GLU A 106 -5.09 17.12 -7.67
C GLU A 106 -4.66 17.25 -6.20
N TYR A 107 -3.90 16.29 -5.69
CA TYR A 107 -3.38 16.31 -4.32
C TYR A 107 -2.45 17.51 -4.10
N ILE A 108 -1.48 17.71 -4.99
CA ILE A 108 -0.55 18.84 -4.92
C ILE A 108 -1.32 20.16 -5.00
N ASP A 109 -2.25 20.32 -5.95
CA ASP A 109 -2.98 21.58 -6.08
C ASP A 109 -3.75 21.93 -4.81
N LYS A 110 -4.33 20.92 -4.17
CA LYS A 110 -5.11 21.08 -2.94
C LYS A 110 -4.25 21.40 -1.72
N TYR A 111 -3.12 20.72 -1.54
CA TYR A 111 -2.37 20.73 -0.28
C TYR A 111 -1.00 21.42 -0.35
N LYS A 112 -0.61 21.99 -1.50
CA LYS A 112 0.72 22.62 -1.67
C LYS A 112 1.04 23.79 -0.74
N PHE A 113 0.02 24.39 -0.15
CA PHE A 113 0.15 25.53 0.75
C PHE A 113 -0.14 25.18 2.21
N ASP A 114 -0.38 23.91 2.51
CA ASP A 114 -0.57 23.49 3.88
C ASP A 114 0.75 23.67 4.65
N ASP A 115 0.63 24.16 5.88
CA ASP A 115 1.75 24.36 6.80
C ASP A 115 1.77 23.23 7.82
N PHE A 116 2.65 22.25 7.61
CA PHE A 116 2.84 21.14 8.53
C PHE A 116 4.30 20.68 8.56
N GLU A 117 4.69 20.13 9.70
CA GLU A 117 5.97 19.46 9.88
C GLU A 117 5.80 17.97 9.61
N ILE A 118 6.61 17.44 8.69
CA ILE A 118 6.63 16.01 8.39
C ILE A 118 7.47 15.30 9.45
N ILE A 119 6.80 14.59 10.36
CA ILE A 119 7.45 13.85 11.43
C ILE A 119 7.96 12.49 10.92
N HIS A 120 7.19 11.83 10.06
CA HIS A 120 7.51 10.51 9.52
C HIS A 120 6.78 10.25 8.20
N THR A 121 7.45 9.56 7.28
CA THR A 121 6.88 9.01 6.05
C THR A 121 7.19 7.51 6.00
N GLU A 122 6.17 6.69 5.77
CA GLU A 122 6.29 5.23 5.63
C GLU A 122 6.96 4.83 4.31
#